data_AF-A0AAW2PVG1-F1
#
_entry.id   AF-A0AAW2PVG1-F1
#
_cell.length_a   1.000
_cell.length_b   1.000
_cell.length_c   1.000
_cell.angle_alpha   90.00
_cell.angle_beta   90.00
_cell.angle_gamma   90.00
#
_symmetry.space_group_name_H-M   'P 1'
#
loop_
_entity.id
_entity.type
_entity.pdbx_description
1 polymer ?
#
loop_
_entity_poly.entity_id
_entity_poly.type
_entity_poly.pdbx_seq_one_letter_code
_entity_poly.pdbx_strand_id
1 'polypeptide(L)' 'MVTQRSIEANPTKIKAILDMGPPTSINEVQRLTGRIATLSRFISKSAEMGLLFFRILRKVKDLEWTEECQ' A
#
# COMPACT_ATOMS: atom_id res chain seq x y z
N MET A 1 5.69 5.33 -28.33
CA MET A 1 5.92 6.62 -27.65
C MET A 1 4.80 6.80 -26.63
N VAL A 2 5.13 6.80 -25.34
CA VAL A 2 4.15 7.02 -24.26
C VAL A 2 4.02 8.52 -24.05
N THR A 3 2.80 9.07 -24.16
CA THR A 3 2.54 10.48 -23.86
C THR A 3 1.83 10.59 -22.51
N GLN A 4 1.97 11.71 -21.80
CA GLN A 4 1.29 11.93 -20.52
C GLN A 4 -0.24 11.76 -20.62
N ARG A 5 -0.83 12.05 -21.79
CA ARG A 5 -2.25 11.84 -22.07
C ARG A 5 -2.66 10.36 -22.28
N SER A 6 -1.69 9.48 -22.52
CA SER A 6 -1.94 8.03 -22.72
C SER A 6 -1.86 7.21 -21.44
N ILE A 7 -1.30 7.75 -20.36
CA ILE A 7 -1.28 7.14 -19.03
C ILE A 7 -2.02 8.08 -18.09
N GLU A 8 -3.34 7.90 -18.04
CA GLU A 8 -4.19 8.60 -17.10
C GLU A 8 -4.47 7.72 -15.88
N ALA A 9 -4.47 8.33 -14.71
CA ALA A 9 -4.79 7.61 -13.49
C ALA A 9 -6.28 7.25 -13.50
N ASN A 10 -6.60 5.99 -13.20
CA ASN A 10 -7.99 5.54 -13.16
C ASN A 10 -8.67 6.08 -11.88
N PRO A 11 -9.62 7.02 -11.97
CA PRO A 11 -10.21 7.66 -10.81
C PRO A 11 -10.99 6.68 -9.94
N THR A 12 -11.61 5.66 -10.52
CA THR A 12 -12.33 4.61 -9.79
C THR A 12 -11.38 3.78 -8.93
N LYS A 13 -10.21 3.42 -9.45
CA LYS A 13 -9.19 2.67 -8.70
C LYS A 13 -8.56 3.51 -7.60
N ILE A 14 -8.32 4.80 -7.86
CA ILE A 14 -7.84 5.72 -6.83
C ILE A 14 -8.85 5.82 -5.70
N LYS A 15 -10.12 6.08 -6.02
CA LYS A 15 -11.19 6.20 -5.03
C LYS A 15 -11.34 4.93 -4.18
N ALA A 16 -11.26 3.75 -4.80
CA ALA A 16 -11.31 2.48 -4.07
C ALA A 16 -10.14 2.28 -3.08
N ILE A 17 -8.97 2.88 -3.34
CA ILE A 17 -7.83 2.87 -2.42
C ILE A 17 -8.02 3.90 -1.31
N LEU A 18 -8.51 5.10 -1.64
CA LEU A 18 -8.78 6.16 -0.64
C LEU A 18 -9.91 5.79 0.33
N ASP A 19 -10.93 5.10 -0.15
CA ASP A 19 -12.07 4.65 0.65
C ASP A 19 -11.79 3.33 1.40
N MET A 20 -10.59 2.75 1.23
CA MET A 20 -10.21 1.51 1.91
C MET A 20 -10.03 1.76 3.41
N GLY A 21 -10.75 1.00 4.23
CA GLY A 21 -10.54 0.98 5.67
C GLY A 21 -9.26 0.23 6.07
N PRO A 22 -8.81 0.36 7.34
CA PRO A 22 -7.66 -0.36 7.84
C PRO A 22 -7.85 -1.88 7.73
N PRO A 23 -6.83 -2.65 7.32
CA PRO A 23 -6.91 -4.09 7.23
C PRO A 23 -7.12 -4.70 8.62
N THR A 24 -8.03 -5.67 8.69
CA THR A 24 -8.48 -6.28 9.96
C THR A 24 -7.90 -7.67 10.18
N SER A 25 -7.24 -8.23 9.18
CA SER A 25 -6.65 -9.57 9.23
C SER A 25 -5.24 -9.63 8.64
N ILE A 26 -4.46 -10.61 9.08
CA ILE A 26 -3.11 -10.87 8.55
C ILE A 26 -3.14 -11.10 7.03
N ASN A 27 -4.17 -11.81 6.53
CA ASN A 27 -4.34 -12.06 5.09
C ASN A 27 -4.56 -10.76 4.30
N GLU A 28 -5.32 -9.81 4.86
CA GLU A 28 -5.52 -8.49 4.24
C GLU A 28 -4.22 -7.68 4.23
N VAL A 29 -3.48 -7.69 5.35
CA VAL A 29 -2.17 -7.04 5.44
C VAL A 29 -1.20 -7.63 4.41
N GLN A 30 -1.07 -8.95 4.33
CA GLN A 30 -0.18 -9.61 3.35
C GLN A 30 -0.57 -9.29 1.91
N ARG A 31 -1.88 -9.29 1.59
CA ARG A 31 -2.38 -8.90 0.27
C ARG A 31 -2.04 -7.44 -0.06
N LEU A 32 -2.23 -6.53 0.89
CA LEU A 32 -1.89 -5.12 0.72
C LEU A 32 -0.38 -4.94 0.51
N THR A 33 0.45 -5.59 1.33
CA THR A 33 1.90 -5.57 1.18
C THR A 33 2.33 -6.08 -0.20
N GLY A 34 1.74 -7.18 -0.69
CA GLY A 34 2.06 -7.69 -2.03
C GLY A 34 1.73 -6.71 -3.16
N ARG A 35 0.60 -6.00 -3.06
CA ARG A 35 0.23 -4.92 -4.00
C ARG A 35 1.23 -3.77 -3.95
N ILE A 36 1.58 -3.30 -2.75
CA ILE A 36 2.55 -2.20 -2.55
C ILE A 36 3.94 -2.60 -3.06
N ALA A 37 4.41 -3.81 -2.75
CA ALA A 37 5.71 -4.32 -3.23
C ALA A 37 5.77 -4.40 -4.77
N THR A 38 4.64 -4.62 -5.43
CA THR A 38 4.57 -4.58 -6.90
C THR A 38 4.61 -3.14 -7.43
N LEU A 39 3.98 -2.20 -6.72
CA LEU A 39 3.93 -0.78 -7.09
C LEU A 39 5.22 -0.01 -6.74
N SER A 40 5.99 -0.49 -5.76
CA SER A 40 7.22 0.14 -5.28
C SER A 40 8.25 0.40 -6.39
N ARG A 41 8.26 -0.43 -7.44
CA ARG A 41 9.11 -0.26 -8.64
C ARG A 41 8.79 1.01 -9.45
N PHE A 42 7.64 1.62 -9.22
CA PHE A 42 7.19 2.85 -9.88
C PHE A 42 7.19 4.07 -8.95
N ILE A 43 7.43 3.87 -7.64
CA ILE A 43 7.35 4.92 -6.63
C ILE A 43 8.77 5.23 -6.15
N SER A 44 9.23 6.47 -6.40
CA SER A 44 10.49 6.96 -5.84
C SER A 44 10.46 6.93 -4.30
N LYS A 45 11.60 6.58 -3.67
CA LYS A 45 11.74 6.45 -2.20
C LYS A 45 10.81 5.41 -1.55
N SER A 46 10.34 4.42 -2.31
CA SER A 46 9.47 3.35 -1.79
C SER A 46 10.07 2.51 -0.67
N ALA A 47 11.40 2.46 -0.55
CA ALA A 47 12.10 1.80 0.55
C ALA A 47 11.81 2.44 1.92
N GLU A 48 11.65 3.76 1.98
CA GLU A 48 11.29 4.47 3.23
C GLU A 48 9.87 4.10 3.68
N MET A 49 8.94 4.01 2.74
CA MET A 49 7.56 3.60 3.01
C MET A 49 7.46 2.11 3.41
N GLY A 50 8.31 1.26 2.85
CA GLY A 50 8.34 -0.18 3.16
C GLY A 50 8.67 -0.50 4.64
N LEU A 51 9.40 0.37 5.33
CA LEU A 51 9.79 0.17 6.74
C LEU A 51 8.58 0.15 7.69
N LEU A 52 7.59 1.01 7.44
CA LEU A 52 6.36 1.06 8.24
C LEU A 52 5.60 -0.27 8.16
N PHE A 53 5.46 -0.82 6.96
CA PHE A 53 4.81 -2.11 6.73
C PHE A 53 5.57 -3.28 7.35
N PHE A 54 6.91 -3.28 7.27
CA PHE A 54 7.72 -4.33 7.86
C PHE A 54 7.58 -4.37 9.39
N ARG A 55 7.40 -3.21 10.03
CA ARG A 55 7.13 -3.10 11.47
C ARG A 55 5.80 -3.75 11.86
N ILE A 56 4.74 -3.55 11.06
CA ILE A 56 3.42 -4.18 11.27
C ILE A 56 3.51 -5.71 11.09
N LEU A 57 4.12 -6.16 9.99
CA LEU A 57 4.28 -7.59 9.69
C LEU A 57 5.16 -8.33 10.71
N ARG A 58 6.05 -7.62 11.39
CA ARG A 58 6.88 -8.21 12.45
C ARG A 58 6.17 -8.25 13.81
N LYS A 59 5.16 -7.39 14.02
CA LYS A 59 4.31 -7.34 15.22
C LYS A 59 3.10 -8.28 15.17
N VAL A 60 3.01 -9.20 14.20
CA VAL A 60 1.84 -10.06 13.89
C VAL A 60 1.12 -10.75 15.06
N LYS A 61 1.73 -10.89 16.26
CA LYS A 61 0.98 -11.33 17.47
C LYS A 61 -0.05 -10.30 17.94
N ASP A 62 0.24 -9.01 17.79
CA ASP A 62 -0.60 -7.87 18.16
C ASP A 62 -0.65 -6.93 16.94
N LEU A 63 -1.43 -7.32 15.93
CA LEU A 63 -1.58 -6.56 14.68
C LEU A 63 -2.30 -5.24 14.98
N GLU A 64 -1.54 -4.26 15.47
CA GLU A 64 -2.00 -2.90 15.70
C GLU A 64 -1.75 -2.08 14.44
N TRP A 65 -2.83 -1.78 13.72
CA TRP A 65 -2.81 -0.76 12.68
C TRP A 65 -2.83 0.62 13.36
N THR A 66 -1.67 1.28 13.42
CA THR A 66 -1.52 2.60 14.06
C THR A 66 -1.73 3.73 13.06
N GLU A 67 -1.96 4.96 13.52
CA GLU A 67 -2.07 6.12 12.61
C GLU A 67 -0.80 6.37 11.79
N GLU A 68 0.38 5.96 12.27
CA GLU A 68 1.63 5.97 11.49
C GLU A 68 1.56 5.08 10.23
N CYS A 69 0.58 4.18 10.15
CA CYS A 69 0.41 3.21 9.06
C CYS A 69 -0.70 3.60 8.07
N GLN A 70 -1.44 4.69 8.32
CA GLN A 70 -2.49 5.22 7.45
C GLN A 70 -1.95 6.34 6.56
#